data_AF-A0A743BU92-F1
#
_entry.id   AF-A0A743BU92-F1
#
_cell.length_a   1.000
_cell.length_b   1.000
_cell.length_c   1.000
_cell.angle_alpha   90.00
_cell.angle_beta   90.00
_cell.angle_gamma   90.00
#
_symmetry.space_group_name_H-M   'P 1'
#
loop_
_entity.id
_entity.type
_entity.pdbx_description
1 polymer ?
#
loop_
_entity_poly.entity_id
_entity_poly.type
_entity_poly.pdbx_seq_one_letter_code
_entity_poly.pdbx_strand_id
1 'polypeptide(L)'
;MTIDKQALRKVAEKATPGNWRRSSSRFNGITATPFSLCGEEVMLAHTVEKRDAEFIAAANPRTMLALLDELCSANGYASAYEAEKWHYHGLAESEGERADRAEKQVEELTMWVKRLAHSLRNAKPNSKLHSAAMDYLSHKGLISVEDVLR
;
A
#
# COMPACT_ATOMS: atom_id res chain seq x y z
N MET A 1 21.40 10.62 18.01
CA MET A 1 21.36 10.21 19.44
C MET A 1 20.31 9.13 19.54
N THR A 2 20.70 7.92 19.91
CA THR A 2 19.81 6.75 19.85
C THR A 2 19.00 6.66 21.14
N ILE A 3 17.67 6.67 21.02
CA ILE A 3 16.77 6.51 22.17
C ILE A 3 16.81 5.04 22.60
N ASP A 4 17.06 4.78 23.88
CA ASP A 4 16.90 3.45 24.43
C ASP A 4 15.41 3.17 24.69
N LYS A 5 14.74 2.62 23.67
CA LYS A 5 13.31 2.29 23.72
C LYS A 5 12.99 1.18 24.72
N GLN A 6 13.92 0.25 24.93
CA GLN A 6 13.71 -0.86 25.87
C GLN A 6 13.78 -0.35 27.32
N ALA A 7 14.74 0.52 27.62
CA ALA A 7 14.79 1.19 28.92
C ALA A 7 13.54 2.05 29.13
N LEU A 8 13.15 2.86 28.16
CA LEU A 8 11.94 3.69 28.26
C LEU A 8 10.69 2.84 28.53
N ARG A 9 10.55 1.70 27.83
CA ARG A 9 9.45 0.75 28.05
C ARG A 9 9.44 0.17 29.46
N LYS A 10 10.59 -0.28 29.97
CA LYS A 10 10.71 -0.83 31.34
C LYS A 10 10.30 0.19 32.40
N VAL A 11 10.71 1.45 32.22
CA VAL A 11 10.35 2.52 33.17
C VAL A 11 8.87 2.88 33.05
N ALA A 12 8.30 2.87 31.83
CA ALA A 12 6.87 3.05 31.61
C ALA A 12 6.00 1.95 32.24
N GLU A 13 6.42 0.67 32.12
CA GLU A 13 5.71 -0.47 32.71
C GLU A 13 5.75 -0.48 34.25
N LYS A 14 6.79 0.14 34.85
CA LYS A 14 6.93 0.29 36.30
C LYS A 14 6.10 1.47 36.85
N ALA A 15 5.76 2.44 36.00
CA ALA A 15 4.98 3.61 36.38
C ALA A 15 3.54 3.22 36.74
N THR A 16 2.85 4.09 37.48
CA THR A 16 1.44 3.89 37.84
C THR A 16 0.60 3.74 36.55
N PRO A 17 -0.11 2.61 36.37
CA PRO A 17 -0.89 2.39 35.15
C PRO A 17 -2.11 3.30 35.08
N GLY A 18 -2.61 3.53 33.87
CA GLY A 18 -3.84 4.28 33.60
C GLY A 18 -3.60 5.69 33.05
N ASN A 19 -4.68 6.44 32.88
CA ASN A 19 -4.64 7.75 32.23
C ASN A 19 -4.23 8.83 33.23
N TRP A 20 -3.06 9.41 32.99
CA TRP A 20 -2.53 10.53 33.77
C TRP A 20 -3.08 11.85 33.20
N ARG A 21 -3.52 12.75 34.07
CA ARG A 21 -4.01 14.08 33.66
C ARG A 21 -3.39 15.21 34.47
N ARG A 22 -3.29 16.38 33.84
CA ARG A 22 -2.95 17.62 34.54
C ARG A 22 -4.07 17.98 35.51
N SER A 23 -3.74 18.15 36.78
CA SER A 23 -4.60 18.79 37.77
C SER A 23 -4.27 20.29 37.80
N SER A 24 -5.29 21.15 37.81
CA SER A 24 -5.16 22.62 37.85
C SER A 24 -5.90 23.26 39.01
N SER A 25 -6.62 22.49 39.82
CA SER A 25 -7.58 22.97 40.82
C SER A 25 -6.99 23.22 42.21
N ARG A 26 -5.84 22.61 42.56
CA ARG A 26 -5.15 22.83 43.85
C ARG A 26 -3.62 22.92 43.76
N PHE A 27 -3.00 22.26 42.78
CA PHE A 27 -1.55 22.29 42.53
C PHE A 27 -1.32 22.06 41.02
N ASN A 28 -0.28 22.65 40.43
CA ASN A 28 0.13 22.32 39.06
C ASN A 28 0.84 20.96 39.05
N GLY A 29 0.06 19.87 39.04
CA GLY A 29 0.57 18.50 39.14
C GLY A 29 -0.10 17.52 38.18
N ILE A 30 0.31 16.26 38.25
CA ILE A 30 -0.24 15.16 37.45
C ILE A 30 -0.89 14.15 38.40
N THR A 31 -2.15 13.79 38.15
CA THR A 31 -2.91 12.83 38.97
C THR A 31 -3.46 11.68 38.14
N ALA A 32 -3.56 10.50 38.76
CA ALA A 32 -4.18 9.31 38.15
C ALA A 32 -5.70 9.23 38.38
N THR A 33 -6.23 9.80 39.48
CA THR A 33 -7.66 9.71 39.87
C THR A 33 -8.37 11.05 39.76
N PRO A 34 -9.62 11.13 39.22
CA PRO A 34 -10.33 12.39 39.02
C PRO A 34 -10.34 13.24 40.29
N PHE A 35 -10.17 14.55 40.14
CA PHE A 35 -10.19 15.48 41.27
C PHE A 35 -11.54 15.38 41.99
N SER A 36 -11.50 15.09 43.30
CA SER A 36 -12.68 15.02 44.16
C SER A 36 -12.38 15.73 45.47
N LEU A 37 -13.20 16.71 45.82
CA LEU A 37 -13.05 17.49 47.07
C LEU A 37 -13.05 16.62 48.35
N CYS A 38 -13.62 15.41 48.28
CA CYS A 38 -13.74 14.45 49.37
C CYS A 38 -13.09 13.08 49.08
N GLY A 39 -12.29 12.96 48.01
CA GLY A 39 -11.68 11.69 47.58
C GLY A 39 -10.17 11.66 47.77
N GLU A 40 -9.62 10.45 47.82
CA GLU A 40 -8.18 10.21 47.87
C GLU A 40 -7.57 10.47 46.48
N GLU A 41 -6.90 11.62 46.34
CA GLU A 41 -6.18 11.99 45.12
C GLU A 41 -4.81 11.31 45.10
N VAL A 42 -4.56 10.48 44.08
CA VAL A 42 -3.23 9.88 43.88
C VAL A 42 -2.36 10.85 43.07
N MET A 43 -1.44 11.52 43.76
CA MET A 43 -0.43 12.40 43.16
C MET A 43 0.79 11.60 42.70
N LEU A 44 1.06 11.62 41.40
CA LEU A 44 2.05 10.75 40.76
C LEU A 44 3.49 11.26 40.88
N ALA A 45 3.71 12.55 41.14
CA ALA A 45 5.05 13.13 41.23
C ALA A 45 5.34 13.64 42.65
N HIS A 46 5.21 12.76 43.63
CA HIS A 46 5.58 13.05 45.02
C HIS A 46 6.94 12.44 45.40
N THR A 47 7.63 13.01 46.38
CA THR A 47 8.98 12.61 46.82
C THR A 47 9.07 11.15 47.31
N VAL A 48 7.93 10.54 47.60
CA VAL A 48 7.79 9.14 48.05
C VAL A 48 7.60 8.18 46.87
N GLU A 49 7.11 8.66 45.72
CA GLU A 49 6.72 7.85 44.55
C GLU A 49 7.80 7.90 43.45
N LYS A 50 8.97 7.35 43.76
CA LYS A 50 10.15 7.36 42.87
C LYS A 50 9.89 6.81 41.45
N ARG A 51 8.96 5.87 41.30
CA ARG A 51 8.69 5.16 40.02
C ARG A 51 8.16 6.07 38.92
N ASP A 52 7.31 7.02 39.26
CA ASP A 52 6.64 7.90 38.31
C ASP A 52 7.54 9.08 37.94
N ALA A 53 8.34 9.57 38.90
CA ALA A 53 9.40 10.53 38.65
C ALA A 53 10.48 9.98 37.70
N GLU A 54 10.85 8.70 37.83
CA GLU A 54 11.76 8.01 36.89
C GLU A 54 11.20 8.02 35.46
N PHE A 55 9.90 7.74 35.28
CA PHE A 55 9.25 7.77 33.97
C PHE A 55 9.20 9.18 33.38
N ILE A 56 8.80 10.19 34.16
CA ILE A 56 8.72 11.58 33.70
C ILE A 56 10.10 12.09 33.25
N ALA A 57 11.17 11.74 33.99
CA ALA A 57 12.53 12.11 33.63
C ALA A 57 13.00 11.41 32.33
N ALA A 58 12.64 10.14 32.15
CA ALA A 58 12.94 9.39 30.93
C ALA A 58 12.16 9.92 29.71
N ALA A 59 10.87 10.25 29.89
CA ALA A 59 9.96 10.83 28.90
C ALA A 59 10.10 12.36 28.78
N ASN A 60 11.32 12.87 28.92
CA ASN A 60 11.60 14.29 28.78
C ASN A 60 11.33 14.79 27.34
N PRO A 61 11.22 16.12 27.11
CA PRO A 61 10.91 16.68 25.79
C PRO A 61 11.83 16.19 24.66
N ARG A 62 13.13 16.00 24.94
CA ARG A 62 14.09 15.53 23.94
C ARG A 62 13.79 14.09 23.51
N THR A 63 13.50 13.21 24.47
CA THR A 63 13.10 11.82 24.18
C THR A 63 11.81 11.78 23.37
N MET A 64 10.81 12.59 23.74
CA MET A 64 9.52 12.62 23.06
C MET A 64 9.63 13.13 21.62
N LEU A 65 10.40 14.20 21.39
CA LEU A 65 10.64 14.72 20.04
C LEU A 65 11.36 13.70 19.16
N ALA A 66 12.40 13.06 19.69
CA ALA A 66 13.13 12.06 18.92
C ALA A 66 12.28 10.81 18.59
N LEU A 67 11.32 10.43 19.44
CA LEU A 67 10.34 9.39 19.12
C LEU A 67 9.38 9.83 18.01
N LEU A 68 8.93 11.09 18.03
CA LEU A 68 8.08 11.65 16.99
C LEU A 68 8.80 11.71 15.64
N ASP A 69 10.06 12.16 15.61
CA ASP A 69 10.88 12.19 14.40
C ASP A 69 11.04 10.80 13.77
N GLU A 70 11.27 9.77 14.60
CA GLU A 70 11.40 8.39 14.14
C GLU A 70 10.06 7.84 13.60
N LEU A 71 8.94 8.12 14.27
CA LEU A 71 7.61 7.73 13.80
C LEU A 71 7.24 8.42 12.49
N CYS A 72 7.52 9.72 12.37
CA CYS A 72 7.32 10.48 11.13
C CYS A 72 8.17 9.89 9.99
N SER A 73 9.43 9.57 10.27
CA SER A 73 10.33 8.97 9.27
C SER A 73 9.83 7.59 8.83
N ALA A 74 9.48 6.71 9.77
CA ALA A 74 8.96 5.36 9.47
C ALA A 74 7.65 5.40 8.68
N ASN A 75 6.73 6.31 9.04
CA ASN A 75 5.48 6.49 8.32
C ASN A 75 5.69 7.07 6.91
N GLY A 76 6.68 7.96 6.75
CA GLY A 76 7.09 8.47 5.45
C GLY A 76 7.59 7.36 4.52
N TYR A 77 8.42 6.44 5.02
CA TYR A 77 8.86 5.27 4.25
C TYR A 77 7.69 4.35 3.84
N ALA A 78 6.75 4.07 4.75
CA ALA A 78 5.58 3.25 4.44
C ALA A 78 4.71 3.90 3.36
N SER A 79 4.46 5.20 3.46
CA SER A 79 3.67 5.95 2.48
C SER A 79 4.33 6.00 1.10
N ALA A 80 5.65 6.21 1.04
CA ALA A 80 6.39 6.22 -0.22
C ALA A 80 6.38 4.85 -0.91
N TYR A 81 6.58 3.77 -0.13
CA TYR A 81 6.53 2.41 -0.65
C TYR A 81 5.13 2.05 -1.19
N GLU A 82 4.07 2.41 -0.48
CA GLU A 82 2.70 2.20 -0.94
C GLU A 82 2.43 2.98 -2.24
N ALA A 83 2.84 4.25 -2.31
CA ALA A 83 2.67 5.06 -3.52
C ALA A 83 3.40 4.46 -4.74
N GLU A 84 4.63 3.98 -4.56
CA GLU A 84 5.40 3.32 -5.63
C GLU A 84 4.74 2.00 -6.06
N LYS A 85 4.26 1.19 -5.11
CA LYS A 85 3.53 -0.04 -5.41
C LYS A 85 2.26 0.23 -6.23
N TRP A 86 1.47 1.23 -5.84
CA TRP A 86 0.27 1.63 -6.57
C TRP A 86 0.59 2.12 -7.98
N HIS A 87 1.72 2.83 -8.15
CA HIS A 87 2.18 3.26 -9.46
C HIS A 87 2.49 2.08 -10.40
N TYR A 88 3.25 1.08 -9.94
CA TYR A 88 3.53 -0.12 -10.74
C TYR A 88 2.27 -0.93 -11.05
N HIS A 89 1.33 -1.02 -10.10
CA HIS A 89 0.05 -1.71 -10.33
C HIS A 89 -0.75 -1.04 -11.46
N GLY A 90 -0.88 0.29 -11.42
CA GLY A 90 -1.59 1.03 -12.46
C GLY A 90 -0.92 0.94 -13.83
N LEU A 91 0.41 0.91 -13.89
CA LEU A 91 1.15 0.67 -15.13
C LEU A 91 0.84 -0.72 -15.71
N ALA A 92 0.90 -1.76 -14.87
CA ALA A 92 0.61 -3.13 -15.29
C ALA A 92 -0.84 -3.30 -15.78
N GLU A 93 -1.82 -2.68 -15.10
CA GLU A 93 -3.22 -2.66 -15.54
C GLU A 93 -3.35 -1.96 -16.90
N SER A 94 -2.72 -0.79 -17.06
CA SER A 94 -2.77 -0.03 -18.32
C SER A 94 -2.13 -0.80 -19.49
N GLU A 95 -1.02 -1.49 -19.25
CA GLU A 95 -0.37 -2.36 -20.24
C GLU A 95 -1.24 -3.57 -20.58
N GLY A 96 -1.87 -4.20 -19.59
CA GLY A 96 -2.81 -5.31 -19.78
C GLY A 96 -4.01 -4.89 -20.63
N GLU A 97 -4.62 -3.75 -20.34
CA GLU A 97 -5.71 -3.21 -21.16
C GLU A 97 -5.25 -2.86 -22.59
N ARG A 98 -4.03 -2.35 -22.74
CA ARG A 98 -3.47 -2.07 -24.07
C ARG A 98 -3.25 -3.35 -24.87
N ALA A 99 -2.77 -4.42 -24.21
CA ALA A 99 -2.61 -5.73 -24.82
C ALA A 99 -3.98 -6.31 -25.23
N ASP A 100 -4.98 -6.28 -24.36
CA ASP A 100 -6.34 -6.77 -24.67
C ASP A 100 -6.97 -6.01 -25.86
N ARG A 101 -6.81 -4.67 -25.92
CA ARG A 101 -7.24 -3.89 -27.08
C ARG A 101 -6.51 -4.29 -28.37
N ALA A 102 -5.21 -4.54 -28.29
CA ALA A 102 -4.43 -4.96 -29.44
C ALA A 102 -4.83 -6.38 -29.91
N GLU A 103 -5.08 -7.30 -28.98
CA GLU A 103 -5.54 -8.66 -29.28
C GLU A 103 -6.90 -8.64 -29.99
N LYS A 104 -7.86 -7.85 -29.50
CA LYS A 104 -9.15 -7.65 -30.17
C LYS A 104 -9.01 -7.11 -31.59
N GLN A 105 -8.12 -6.12 -31.79
CA GLN A 105 -7.85 -5.59 -33.13
C GLN A 105 -7.26 -6.66 -34.07
N VAL A 106 -6.34 -7.50 -33.56
CA VAL A 106 -5.76 -8.61 -34.34
C VAL A 106 -6.83 -9.63 -34.70
N GLU A 107 -7.73 -9.98 -33.78
CA GLU A 107 -8.83 -10.91 -34.03
C GLU A 107 -9.79 -10.37 -35.10
N GLU A 108 -10.21 -9.10 -34.97
CA GLU A 108 -11.08 -8.44 -35.95
C GLU A 108 -10.43 -8.41 -37.35
N LEU A 109 -9.18 -7.98 -37.45
CA LEU A 109 -8.46 -7.95 -38.73
C LEU A 109 -8.31 -9.35 -39.31
N THR A 110 -8.04 -10.35 -38.47
CA THR A 110 -7.96 -11.76 -38.90
C THR A 110 -9.30 -12.22 -39.49
N MET A 111 -10.43 -11.87 -38.86
CA MET A 111 -11.76 -12.16 -39.41
C MET A 111 -12.00 -11.48 -40.76
N TRP A 112 -11.61 -10.20 -40.90
CA TRP A 112 -11.75 -9.47 -42.17
C TRP A 112 -10.90 -10.09 -43.28
N VAL A 113 -9.67 -10.49 -42.98
CA VAL A 113 -8.80 -11.17 -43.95
C VAL A 113 -9.38 -12.53 -44.35
N LYS A 114 -9.91 -13.34 -43.40
CA LYS A 114 -10.62 -14.59 -43.71
C LYS A 114 -11.80 -14.35 -44.68
N ARG A 115 -12.65 -13.37 -44.37
CA ARG A 115 -13.81 -13.01 -45.22
C ARG A 115 -13.39 -12.56 -46.62
N LEU A 116 -12.35 -11.73 -46.70
CA LEU A 116 -11.82 -11.26 -47.97
C LEU A 116 -11.23 -12.41 -48.80
N ALA A 117 -10.45 -13.30 -48.18
CA ALA A 117 -9.89 -14.48 -48.83
C ALA A 117 -11.00 -15.39 -49.40
N HIS A 118 -12.06 -15.61 -48.63
CA HIS A 118 -13.23 -16.38 -49.09
C HIS A 118 -13.93 -15.71 -50.27
N SER A 119 -14.15 -14.39 -50.20
CA SER A 119 -14.75 -13.62 -51.31
C SER A 119 -13.89 -13.70 -52.58
N LEU A 120 -12.57 -13.58 -52.45
CA LEU A 120 -11.62 -13.72 -53.56
C LEU A 120 -11.64 -15.12 -54.18
N ARG A 121 -11.73 -16.17 -53.36
CA ARG A 121 -11.89 -17.56 -53.82
C ARG A 121 -13.13 -17.71 -54.71
N ASN A 122 -14.24 -17.09 -54.32
CA ASN A 122 -15.50 -17.18 -55.05
C ASN A 122 -15.51 -16.31 -56.33
N ALA A 123 -14.94 -15.10 -56.28
CA ALA A 123 -14.93 -14.19 -57.42
C ALA A 123 -13.88 -14.54 -58.48
N LYS A 124 -12.71 -15.07 -58.07
CA LYS A 124 -11.59 -15.36 -58.97
C LYS A 124 -10.82 -16.62 -58.51
N PRO A 125 -11.39 -17.82 -58.72
CA PRO A 125 -10.86 -19.07 -58.17
C PRO A 125 -9.44 -19.43 -58.65
N ASN A 126 -9.05 -18.99 -59.85
CA ASN A 126 -7.71 -19.23 -60.40
C ASN A 126 -6.60 -18.39 -59.74
N SER A 127 -6.96 -17.44 -58.86
CA SER A 127 -6.02 -16.57 -58.16
C SER A 127 -5.43 -17.27 -56.93
N LYS A 128 -4.11 -17.36 -56.83
CA LYS A 128 -3.39 -17.89 -55.65
C LYS A 128 -3.40 -16.94 -54.44
N LEU A 129 -3.99 -15.75 -54.56
CA LEU A 129 -3.98 -14.75 -53.48
C LEU A 129 -4.76 -15.21 -52.24
N HIS A 130 -5.86 -15.95 -52.43
CA HIS A 130 -6.64 -16.43 -51.31
C HIS A 130 -5.87 -17.46 -50.46
N SER A 131 -5.19 -18.42 -51.12
CA SER A 131 -4.38 -19.43 -50.42
C SER A 131 -3.18 -18.77 -49.75
N ALA A 132 -2.49 -17.84 -50.41
CA ALA A 132 -1.36 -17.12 -49.83
C ALA A 132 -1.75 -16.30 -48.57
N ALA A 133 -2.94 -15.70 -48.55
CA ALA A 133 -3.44 -14.98 -47.38
C ALA A 133 -3.75 -15.94 -46.20
N MET A 134 -4.36 -17.08 -46.48
CA MET A 134 -4.67 -18.09 -45.45
C MET A 134 -3.40 -18.76 -44.92
N ASP A 135 -2.43 -19.09 -45.79
CA ASP A 135 -1.14 -19.64 -45.41
C ASP A 135 -0.36 -18.66 -44.51
N TYR A 136 -0.41 -17.36 -44.81
CA TYR A 136 0.20 -16.32 -43.97
C TYR A 136 -0.40 -16.28 -42.57
N LEU A 137 -1.74 -16.29 -42.46
CA LEU A 137 -2.42 -16.30 -41.16
C LEU A 137 -2.10 -17.57 -40.37
N SER A 138 -2.03 -18.72 -41.04
CA SER A 138 -1.71 -20.00 -40.40
C SER A 138 -0.26 -20.04 -39.92
N HIS A 139 0.69 -19.57 -40.73
CA HIS A 139 2.10 -19.45 -40.35
C HIS A 139 2.31 -18.49 -39.18
N LYS A 140 1.45 -17.48 -39.02
CA LYS A 140 1.46 -16.56 -37.87
C LYS A 140 0.72 -17.09 -36.64
N GLY A 141 0.13 -18.29 -36.71
CA GLY A 141 -0.64 -18.88 -35.63
C GLY A 141 -1.97 -18.18 -35.35
N LEU A 142 -2.43 -17.30 -36.26
CA LEU A 142 -3.67 -16.54 -36.11
C LEU A 142 -4.90 -17.40 -36.44
N ILE A 143 -4.70 -18.50 -37.16
CA ILE A 143 -5.76 -19.44 -37.56
C ILE A 143 -5.24 -20.87 -37.50
N SER A 144 -6.12 -21.84 -37.28
CA SER A 144 -5.75 -23.26 -37.30
C SER A 144 -5.50 -23.76 -38.72
N VAL A 145 -4.87 -24.94 -38.84
CA VAL A 145 -4.68 -25.59 -40.14
C VAL A 145 -6.03 -26.04 -40.73
N GLU A 146 -6.99 -26.45 -39.89
CA GLU A 146 -8.36 -26.75 -40.34
C GLU A 146 -9.07 -25.53 -40.95
N ASP A 147 -8.78 -24.32 -40.48
CA ASP A 147 -9.37 -23.10 -41.04
C ASP A 147 -8.89 -22.80 -42.47
N VAL A 148 -7.70 -23.28 -42.85
CA VAL A 148 -7.13 -23.12 -44.21
C VAL A 148 -7.84 -24.03 -45.22
N LEU A 149 -8.35 -25.18 -44.77
CA LEU A 149 -8.93 -26.22 -45.62
C LEU A 149 -10.44 -26.07 -45.87
N ARG A 150 -11.12 -25.12 -45.22
CA ARG A 150 -12.56 -24.83 -45.36
C ARG A 150 -12.84 -23.64 -46.28
#